data_AF-A0A804Q1C9-F1
#
_entry.id   AF-A0A804Q1C9-F1
#
_cell.length_a   1.000
_cell.length_b   1.000
_cell.length_c   1.000
_cell.angle_alpha   90.00
_cell.angle_beta   90.00
_cell.angle_gamma   90.00
#
_symmetry.space_group_name_H-M   'P 1'
#
loop_
_entity.id
_entity.type
_entity.pdbx_description
1 polymer ?
#
loop_
_entity_poly.entity_id
_entity_poly.type
_entity_poly.pdbx_seq_one_letter_code
_entity_poly.pdbx_strand_id
1 'polypeptide(L)'
;ANAAGGGGGGAAPVYWGLGGGAAVPDALDWRKSGAVTKVKDQGSCGACWSFSATGAMEGINKIKTGSLVSLSEQELIDCDRSYNSGCGGGLMDYAYKFVIKNGGIDTEEDYPYREADGTCNKNKLKKRVVTIDGYTDVPSNKEDLLLQAVAQQPVSVGICGSARAFQLYYQGIFDGPCPTSLDHAVLIVGYGSEGGKDYWIVKNSWGESWGMKGYMHMHRNTGDSKGVCGINMMASFPTKTSPNPPPSPGPVCCKDNRYCCPHDYPVCDTGRGQCLKASGNFSAIEGI
;
A
#
# COMPACT_ATOMS: atom_id res chain seq x y z
N ALA A 1 44.61 -25.49 18.51
CA ALA A 1 43.60 -26.41 17.95
C ALA A 1 42.30 -25.63 17.83
N ASN A 2 42.03 -24.98 16.70
CA ASN A 2 41.33 -25.50 15.52
C ASN A 2 39.90 -25.98 15.79
N ALA A 3 38.92 -25.16 15.38
CA ALA A 3 37.78 -25.50 14.51
C ALA A 3 37.08 -24.16 14.15
N ALA A 4 37.26 -23.60 12.94
CA ALA A 4 36.46 -23.86 11.73
C ALA A 4 34.94 -23.69 12.02
N GLY A 5 34.23 -22.70 11.49
CA GLY A 5 34.10 -22.44 10.05
C GLY A 5 32.73 -22.96 9.62
N GLY A 6 31.72 -22.09 9.62
CA GLY A 6 30.34 -22.41 9.24
C GLY A 6 29.68 -21.20 8.59
N GLY A 7 30.03 -20.95 7.33
CA GLY A 7 29.36 -19.95 6.49
C GLY A 7 27.94 -20.40 6.17
N GLY A 8 26.95 -19.72 6.75
CA GLY A 8 25.56 -19.76 6.33
C GLY A 8 25.29 -18.56 5.43
N GLY A 9 24.93 -18.81 4.17
CA GLY A 9 24.73 -17.80 3.14
C GLY A 9 23.74 -16.69 3.55
N GLY A 10 24.27 -15.52 3.84
CA GLY A 10 23.49 -14.28 3.84
C GLY A 10 23.19 -13.90 2.41
N ALA A 11 21.91 -13.82 2.05
CA ALA A 11 21.50 -13.17 0.82
C ALA A 11 22.07 -11.74 0.82
N ALA A 12 22.83 -11.39 -0.21
CA ALA A 12 23.35 -10.04 -0.39
C ALA A 12 22.20 -9.03 -0.42
N PRO A 13 22.38 -7.81 0.12
CA PRO A 13 21.35 -6.79 0.03
C PRO A 13 21.05 -6.49 -1.44
N VAL A 14 19.77 -6.33 -1.74
CA VAL A 14 19.17 -6.21 -3.09
C VAL A 14 19.76 -5.06 -3.93
N TYR A 15 20.62 -4.22 -3.35
CA TYR A 15 21.31 -3.12 -4.02
C TYR A 15 22.36 -3.57 -5.06
N TRP A 16 22.80 -4.83 -5.04
CA TRP A 16 23.85 -5.33 -5.96
C TRP A 16 23.34 -6.15 -7.15
N GLY A 17 22.03 -6.22 -7.36
CA GLY A 17 21.41 -6.72 -8.60
C GLY A 17 21.20 -5.64 -9.67
N LEU A 18 21.69 -4.42 -9.46
CA LEU A 18 21.53 -3.24 -10.33
C LEU A 18 22.53 -3.23 -11.50
N GLY A 19 22.60 -4.32 -12.26
CA GLY A 19 23.36 -4.43 -13.49
C GLY A 19 22.64 -3.74 -14.65
N GLY A 20 22.77 -2.41 -14.75
CA GLY A 20 22.31 -1.61 -15.89
C GLY A 20 21.98 -0.19 -15.45
N GLY A 21 22.91 0.74 -15.67
CA GLY A 21 22.78 2.17 -15.35
C GLY A 21 21.62 2.86 -16.06
N ALA A 22 20.40 2.65 -15.59
CA ALA A 22 19.32 3.59 -15.81
C ALA A 22 19.57 4.78 -14.89
N ALA A 23 19.98 5.91 -15.47
CA ALA A 23 20.10 7.16 -14.75
C ALA A 23 18.75 7.50 -14.09
N VAL A 24 18.79 7.89 -12.81
CA VAL A 24 17.63 8.47 -12.14
C VAL A 24 17.22 9.73 -12.91
N PRO A 25 15.98 9.85 -13.41
CA PRO A 25 15.53 11.05 -14.11
C PRO A 25 15.64 12.30 -13.22
N ASP A 26 15.74 13.50 -13.81
CA ASP A 26 15.77 14.75 -13.02
C ASP A 26 14.42 15.05 -12.34
N ALA A 27 13.32 14.59 -12.95
CA ALA A 27 11.98 14.71 -12.40
C ALA A 27 11.15 13.48 -12.78
N LEU A 28 10.26 13.07 -11.89
CA LEU A 28 9.36 11.94 -12.07
C LEU A 28 8.04 12.18 -11.34
N ASP A 29 6.92 11.76 -11.96
CA ASP A 29 5.59 11.87 -11.36
C ASP A 29 4.75 10.62 -11.72
N TRP A 30 4.61 9.69 -10.76
CA TRP A 30 3.87 8.44 -10.95
C TRP A 30 2.39 8.65 -11.27
N ARG A 31 1.83 9.83 -10.97
CA ARG A 31 0.45 10.18 -11.34
C ARG A 31 0.31 10.24 -12.86
N LYS A 32 1.31 10.78 -13.56
CA LYS A 32 1.33 10.88 -15.03
C LYS A 32 1.40 9.51 -15.71
N SER A 33 1.97 8.52 -15.02
CA SER A 33 2.02 7.12 -15.47
C SER A 33 0.78 6.30 -15.06
N GLY A 34 -0.20 6.92 -14.39
CA GLY A 34 -1.40 6.25 -13.91
C GLY A 34 -1.14 5.23 -12.80
N ALA A 35 -0.04 5.36 -12.04
CA ALA A 35 0.36 4.48 -10.94
C ALA A 35 0.01 5.04 -9.56
N VAL A 36 -0.97 5.95 -9.51
CA VAL A 36 -1.44 6.57 -8.26
C VAL A 36 -2.96 6.69 -8.35
N THR A 37 -3.67 6.15 -7.38
CA THR A 37 -5.14 6.31 -7.26
C THR A 37 -5.51 7.72 -6.82
N LYS A 38 -6.82 8.05 -6.85
CA LYS A 38 -7.34 9.32 -6.32
C LYS A 38 -6.91 9.55 -4.86
N VAL A 39 -6.88 10.81 -4.44
CA VAL A 39 -6.70 11.15 -3.03
C VAL A 39 -7.92 10.65 -2.25
N LYS A 40 -7.65 10.14 -1.04
CA LYS A 40 -8.65 9.66 -0.08
C LYS A 40 -8.57 10.50 1.21
N ASP A 41 -9.52 10.29 2.11
CA ASP A 41 -9.58 10.95 3.41
C ASP A 41 -9.67 9.90 4.52
N GLN A 42 -8.73 9.94 5.46
CA GLN A 42 -8.70 9.03 6.62
C GLN A 42 -9.59 9.50 7.78
N GLY A 43 -10.14 10.72 7.71
CA GLY A 43 -10.94 11.29 8.78
C GLY A 43 -10.20 11.32 10.12
N SER A 44 -10.90 10.99 11.20
CA SER A 44 -10.34 11.02 12.56
C SER A 44 -9.57 9.76 12.97
N CYS A 45 -9.55 8.72 12.13
CA CYS A 45 -8.87 7.47 12.45
C CYS A 45 -7.35 7.62 12.25
N GLY A 46 -6.55 7.09 13.17
CA GLY A 46 -5.09 7.00 13.06
C GLY A 46 -4.63 5.96 12.03
N ALA A 47 -5.19 5.99 10.82
CA ALA A 47 -5.02 5.01 9.76
C ALA A 47 -3.99 5.40 8.68
N CYS A 48 -3.25 6.50 8.84
CA CYS A 48 -2.30 6.98 7.84
C CYS A 48 -1.31 5.91 7.37
N TRP A 49 -0.88 5.02 8.27
CA TRP A 49 -0.04 3.86 7.95
C TRP A 49 -0.67 2.94 6.90
N SER A 50 -1.98 2.70 6.99
CA SER A 50 -2.75 1.88 6.06
C SER A 50 -2.91 2.58 4.70
N PHE A 51 -3.22 3.88 4.69
CA PHE A 51 -3.32 4.69 3.46
C PHE A 51 -1.99 4.80 2.73
N SER A 52 -0.89 4.99 3.47
CA SER A 52 0.45 5.04 2.89
C SER A 52 0.82 3.69 2.28
N ALA A 53 0.63 2.59 3.03
CA ALA A 53 0.99 1.25 2.56
C ALA A 53 0.16 0.79 1.36
N THR A 54 -1.16 0.97 1.40
CA THR A 54 -2.04 0.66 0.26
C THR A 54 -1.63 1.46 -0.97
N GLY A 55 -1.39 2.77 -0.85
CA GLY A 55 -0.95 3.59 -1.97
C GLY A 55 0.36 3.11 -2.63
N ALA A 56 1.31 2.60 -1.84
CA ALA A 56 2.53 1.99 -2.39
C ALA A 56 2.24 0.65 -3.09
N MET A 57 1.37 -0.19 -2.53
CA MET A 57 0.94 -1.47 -3.13
C MET A 57 0.16 -1.25 -4.45
N GLU A 58 -0.75 -0.27 -4.48
CA GLU A 58 -1.49 0.14 -5.67
C GLU A 58 -0.53 0.54 -6.80
N GLY A 59 0.50 1.34 -6.47
CA GLY A 59 1.50 1.82 -7.41
C GLY A 59 2.36 0.71 -7.99
N ILE A 60 2.96 -0.13 -7.14
CA ILE A 60 3.78 -1.25 -7.63
C ILE A 60 2.95 -2.26 -8.42
N ASN A 61 1.68 -2.46 -8.04
CA ASN A 61 0.78 -3.32 -8.79
C ASN A 61 0.54 -2.80 -10.21
N LYS A 62 0.27 -1.49 -10.36
CA LYS A 62 0.16 -0.87 -11.69
C LYS A 62 1.44 -1.04 -12.50
N ILE A 63 2.60 -0.80 -11.89
CA ILE A 63 3.89 -0.88 -12.58
C ILE A 63 4.18 -2.29 -13.09
N LYS A 64 3.82 -3.33 -12.32
CA LYS A 64 4.13 -4.72 -12.68
C LYS A 64 3.06 -5.41 -13.52
N THR A 65 1.80 -5.03 -13.36
CA THR A 65 0.66 -5.72 -14.02
C THR A 65 -0.04 -4.89 -15.07
N GLY A 66 0.20 -3.58 -15.12
CA GLY A 66 -0.56 -2.65 -15.95
C GLY A 66 -1.94 -2.28 -15.40
N SER A 67 -2.40 -2.90 -14.30
CA SER A 67 -3.70 -2.63 -13.69
C SER A 67 -3.58 -1.75 -12.45
N LEU A 68 -4.27 -0.61 -12.44
CA LEU A 68 -4.41 0.23 -11.23
C LEU A 68 -5.68 -0.22 -10.51
N VAL A 69 -5.51 -0.82 -9.33
CA VAL A 69 -6.60 -1.31 -8.48
C VAL A 69 -6.58 -0.48 -7.23
N SER A 70 -7.74 0.03 -6.77
CA SER A 70 -7.78 0.69 -5.46
C SER A 70 -7.95 -0.34 -4.35
N LEU A 71 -7.06 -0.33 -3.37
CA LEU A 71 -6.98 -1.34 -2.32
C LEU A 71 -7.65 -0.88 -1.03
N SER A 72 -8.10 -1.83 -0.23
CA SER A 72 -8.82 -1.57 1.02
C SER A 72 -7.89 -1.19 2.16
N GLU A 73 -7.94 0.06 2.60
CA GLU A 73 -7.31 0.44 3.86
C GLU A 73 -8.00 -0.22 5.07
N GLN A 74 -9.31 -0.45 4.97
CA GLN A 74 -10.11 -1.01 6.06
C GLN A 74 -9.76 -2.47 6.35
N GLU A 75 -9.39 -3.26 5.34
CA GLU A 75 -8.93 -4.63 5.55
C GLU A 75 -7.70 -4.65 6.46
N LEU A 76 -6.73 -3.78 6.20
CA LEU A 76 -5.55 -3.65 7.07
C LEU A 76 -5.95 -3.20 8.48
N ILE A 77 -6.79 -2.18 8.60
CA ILE A 77 -7.24 -1.65 9.89
C ILE A 77 -7.92 -2.73 10.72
N ASP A 78 -8.81 -3.51 10.12
CA ASP A 78 -9.60 -4.52 10.82
C ASP A 78 -8.80 -5.79 11.11
N CYS A 79 -7.95 -6.22 10.19
CA CYS A 79 -7.37 -7.57 10.18
C CYS A 79 -5.89 -7.62 10.55
N ASP A 80 -5.10 -6.56 10.34
CA ASP A 80 -3.70 -6.53 10.77
C ASP A 80 -3.56 -6.21 12.26
N ARG A 81 -4.12 -7.09 13.10
CA ARG A 81 -4.06 -6.97 14.56
C ARG A 81 -2.86 -7.67 15.20
N SER A 82 -2.07 -8.39 14.38
CA SER A 82 -0.85 -9.06 14.86
C SER A 82 0.36 -8.14 14.86
N TYR A 83 0.37 -7.13 13.99
CA TYR A 83 1.49 -6.20 13.86
C TYR A 83 1.07 -4.75 14.12
N ASN A 84 -0.15 -4.36 13.74
CA ASN A 84 -0.66 -2.99 13.86
C ASN A 84 -1.89 -2.88 14.79
N SER A 85 -2.29 -1.64 15.08
CA SER A 85 -3.31 -1.31 16.08
C SER A 85 -4.52 -0.57 15.49
N GLY A 86 -4.83 -0.79 14.21
CA GLY A 86 -5.99 -0.18 13.54
C GLY A 86 -5.97 1.35 13.62
N CYS A 87 -7.03 1.98 14.16
CA CYS A 87 -7.07 3.43 14.34
C CYS A 87 -6.15 3.94 15.46
N GLY A 88 -5.58 3.06 16.29
CA GLY A 88 -4.55 3.40 17.27
C GLY A 88 -3.16 3.65 16.67
N GLY A 89 -2.99 3.46 15.36
CA GLY A 89 -1.73 3.64 14.65
C GLY A 89 -1.08 2.33 14.21
N GLY A 90 -0.01 2.46 13.45
CA GLY A 90 0.71 1.35 12.85
C GLY A 90 1.90 1.78 12.00
N LEU A 91 2.57 0.80 11.42
CA LEU A 91 3.72 0.96 10.53
C LEU A 91 3.43 0.33 9.15
N MET A 92 3.95 0.96 8.10
CA MET A 92 3.68 0.60 6.71
C MET A 92 4.34 -0.73 6.31
N ASP A 93 5.55 -0.99 6.81
CA ASP A 93 6.28 -2.24 6.59
C ASP A 93 5.55 -3.45 7.21
N TYR A 94 4.93 -3.24 8.37
CA TYR A 94 4.09 -4.24 9.03
C TYR A 94 2.82 -4.54 8.25
N ALA A 95 2.22 -3.54 7.60
CA ALA A 95 1.11 -3.75 6.69
C ALA A 95 1.52 -4.65 5.51
N TYR A 96 2.69 -4.40 4.90
CA TYR A 96 3.21 -5.28 3.84
C TYR A 96 3.41 -6.71 4.34
N LYS A 97 3.99 -6.86 5.53
CA LYS A 97 4.18 -8.17 6.16
C LYS A 97 2.86 -8.90 6.39
N PHE A 98 1.80 -8.21 6.81
CA PHE A 98 0.46 -8.76 6.91
C PHE A 98 -0.06 -9.23 5.55
N VAL A 99 0.02 -8.40 4.51
CA VAL A 99 -0.47 -8.74 3.16
C VAL A 99 0.23 -9.97 2.59
N ILE A 100 1.55 -10.08 2.77
CA ILE A 100 2.34 -11.27 2.38
C ILE A 100 1.80 -12.52 3.10
N LYS A 101 1.63 -12.43 4.42
CA LYS A 101 1.13 -13.55 5.24
C LYS A 101 -0.32 -13.93 4.92
N ASN A 102 -1.16 -12.94 4.63
CA ASN A 102 -2.56 -13.14 4.25
C ASN A 102 -2.70 -13.73 2.83
N GLY A 103 -1.64 -13.62 2.02
CA GLY A 103 -1.64 -14.06 0.63
C GLY A 103 -2.33 -13.04 -0.29
N GLY A 104 -2.38 -11.78 0.10
CA GLY A 104 -2.94 -10.68 -0.67
C GLY A 104 -3.84 -9.74 0.15
N ILE A 105 -4.44 -8.79 -0.54
CA ILE A 105 -5.35 -7.76 -0.02
C ILE A 105 -6.48 -7.52 -1.02
N ASP A 106 -7.66 -7.18 -0.52
CA ASP A 106 -8.86 -6.92 -1.31
C ASP A 106 -8.97 -5.46 -1.78
N THR A 107 -9.97 -5.18 -2.61
CA THR A 107 -10.24 -3.85 -3.14
C THR A 107 -10.99 -2.96 -2.16
N GLU A 108 -10.84 -1.65 -2.33
CA GLU A 108 -11.65 -0.65 -1.61
C GLU A 108 -13.15 -0.83 -1.87
N GLU A 109 -13.55 -1.28 -3.05
CA GLU A 109 -14.96 -1.51 -3.38
C GLU A 109 -15.54 -2.69 -2.56
N ASP A 110 -14.79 -3.77 -2.44
CA ASP A 110 -15.24 -4.97 -1.73
C ASP A 110 -15.14 -4.85 -0.22
N TYR A 111 -14.17 -4.09 0.30
CA TYR A 111 -14.00 -3.82 1.73
C TYR A 111 -13.85 -2.30 1.98
N PRO A 112 -14.95 -1.53 1.90
CA PRO A 112 -14.91 -0.07 1.96
C PRO A 112 -14.42 0.48 3.29
N TYR A 113 -13.78 1.64 3.22
CA TYR A 113 -13.36 2.43 4.36
C TYR A 113 -14.52 2.91 5.25
N ARG A 114 -14.30 2.92 6.57
CA ARG A 114 -15.33 3.22 7.59
C ARG A 114 -14.88 4.19 8.68
N GLU A 115 -13.67 4.75 8.57
CA GLU A 115 -13.13 5.74 9.52
C GLU A 115 -13.09 5.26 10.99
N ALA A 116 -13.13 3.94 11.23
CA ALA A 116 -13.17 3.35 12.55
C ALA A 116 -12.63 1.91 12.55
N ASP A 117 -12.25 1.42 13.72
CA ASP A 117 -11.96 0.01 13.92
C ASP A 117 -13.22 -0.84 13.72
N GLY A 118 -13.08 -1.91 12.94
CA GLY A 118 -14.08 -2.95 12.80
C GLY A 118 -13.54 -4.33 13.18
N THR A 119 -14.44 -5.31 13.12
CA THR A 119 -14.07 -6.73 13.24
C THR A 119 -13.63 -7.25 11.88
N CYS A 120 -12.46 -7.91 11.85
CA CYS A 120 -11.93 -8.53 10.64
C CYS A 120 -12.92 -9.47 9.97
N ASN A 121 -13.37 -9.12 8.76
CA ASN A 121 -14.25 -9.96 7.96
C ASN A 121 -13.45 -11.04 7.22
N LYS A 122 -13.34 -12.21 7.86
CA LYS A 122 -12.61 -13.37 7.31
C LYS A 122 -13.12 -13.89 5.97
N ASN A 123 -14.37 -13.61 5.59
CA ASN A 123 -14.88 -14.00 4.28
C ASN A 123 -14.31 -13.11 3.17
N LYS A 124 -14.16 -11.81 3.43
CA LYS A 124 -13.57 -10.86 2.48
C LYS A 124 -12.06 -11.08 2.28
N LEU A 125 -11.35 -11.55 3.32
CA LEU A 125 -9.93 -11.95 3.23
C LEU A 125 -9.62 -13.05 2.22
N LYS A 126 -10.63 -13.75 1.67
CA LYS A 126 -10.42 -14.82 0.70
C LYS A 126 -10.22 -14.31 -0.72
N LYS A 127 -10.66 -13.08 -1.04
CA LYS A 127 -10.68 -12.57 -2.43
C LYS A 127 -9.28 -12.22 -2.96
N ARG A 128 -8.43 -11.61 -2.12
CA ARG A 128 -6.97 -11.43 -2.33
C ARG A 128 -6.63 -10.93 -3.74
N VAL A 129 -7.17 -9.77 -4.11
CA VAL A 129 -7.09 -9.25 -5.49
C VAL A 129 -5.67 -8.81 -5.88
N VAL A 130 -4.88 -8.33 -4.93
CA VAL A 130 -3.47 -7.95 -5.16
C VAL A 130 -2.58 -8.65 -4.15
N THR A 131 -1.43 -9.13 -4.64
CA THR A 131 -0.35 -9.72 -3.84
C THR A 131 0.95 -8.94 -4.02
N ILE A 132 1.80 -9.03 -3.01
CA ILE A 132 3.19 -8.56 -3.04
C ILE A 132 4.09 -9.73 -2.60
N ASP A 133 5.32 -9.75 -3.12
CA ASP A 133 6.26 -10.86 -2.90
C ASP A 133 7.21 -10.59 -1.72
N GLY A 134 7.34 -9.32 -1.32
CA GLY A 134 8.19 -8.89 -0.23
C GLY A 134 8.04 -7.39 0.05
N TYR A 135 8.94 -6.85 0.86
CA TYR A 135 9.11 -5.42 1.06
C TYR A 135 10.57 -5.10 1.38
N THR A 136 10.93 -3.83 1.30
CA THR A 136 12.28 -3.34 1.61
C THR A 136 12.19 -2.01 2.33
N ASP A 137 13.00 -1.88 3.38
CA ASP A 137 13.21 -0.61 4.08
C ASP A 137 14.38 0.12 3.43
N VAL A 138 14.16 1.41 3.14
CA VAL A 138 15.24 2.31 2.73
C VAL A 138 16.06 2.65 3.98
N PRO A 139 17.40 2.54 3.95
CA PRO A 139 18.23 2.91 5.08
C PRO A 139 17.94 4.33 5.56
N SER A 140 17.74 4.47 6.87
CA SER A 140 17.40 5.75 7.49
C SER A 140 18.42 6.84 7.14
N ASN A 141 17.92 8.03 6.82
CA ASN A 141 18.69 9.24 6.49
C ASN A 141 19.53 9.13 5.20
N LYS A 142 19.18 8.20 4.29
CA LYS A 142 19.81 8.05 2.97
C LYS A 142 18.88 8.53 1.86
N GLU A 143 18.84 9.86 1.70
CA GLU A 143 18.01 10.53 0.69
C GLU A 143 18.32 10.08 -0.75
N ASP A 144 19.59 9.76 -1.04
CA ASP A 144 20.05 9.24 -2.32
C ASP A 144 19.46 7.86 -2.63
N LEU A 145 19.37 6.99 -1.63
CA LEU A 145 18.73 5.67 -1.76
C LEU A 145 17.21 5.79 -1.81
N LEU A 146 16.63 6.75 -1.07
CA LEU A 146 15.20 7.06 -1.17
C LEU A 146 14.84 7.53 -2.59
N LEU A 147 15.65 8.41 -3.18
CA LEU A 147 15.48 8.86 -4.57
C LEU A 147 15.52 7.69 -5.56
N GLN A 148 16.48 6.78 -5.41
CA GLN A 148 16.57 5.59 -6.24
C GLN A 148 15.35 4.67 -6.09
N ALA A 149 14.78 4.56 -4.89
CA ALA A 149 13.55 3.81 -4.66
C ALA A 149 12.33 4.50 -5.31
N VAL A 150 12.18 5.81 -5.11
CA VAL A 150 11.07 6.60 -5.68
C VAL A 150 11.12 6.63 -7.21
N ALA A 151 12.32 6.61 -7.80
CA ALA A 151 12.49 6.52 -9.24
C ALA A 151 11.97 5.20 -9.85
N GLN A 152 11.78 4.16 -9.03
CA GLN A 152 11.29 2.86 -9.46
C GLN A 152 9.81 2.62 -9.15
N GLN A 153 9.28 3.23 -8.09
CA GLN A 153 7.88 3.10 -7.66
C GLN A 153 7.50 4.14 -6.58
N PRO A 154 6.21 4.33 -6.26
CA PRO A 154 5.82 5.05 -5.05
C PRO A 154 6.35 4.41 -3.77
N VAL A 155 6.72 5.23 -2.78
CA VAL A 155 7.36 4.79 -1.52
C VAL A 155 6.62 5.38 -0.32
N SER A 156 6.31 4.53 0.66
CA SER A 156 5.73 4.97 1.94
C SER A 156 6.79 5.59 2.82
N VAL A 157 6.47 6.72 3.45
CA VAL A 157 7.38 7.42 4.36
C VAL A 157 6.67 7.93 5.61
N GLY A 158 7.38 7.95 6.73
CA GLY A 158 6.96 8.61 7.96
C GLY A 158 7.43 10.07 7.98
N ILE A 159 6.60 10.96 8.51
CA ILE A 159 6.88 12.38 8.73
C ILE A 159 6.29 12.85 10.07
N CYS A 160 6.71 14.03 10.53
CA CYS A 160 5.92 14.78 11.50
C CYS A 160 4.83 15.59 10.79
N GLY A 161 3.58 15.13 10.87
CA GLY A 161 2.39 15.80 10.35
C GLY A 161 1.67 16.69 11.37
N SER A 162 1.99 16.58 12.66
CA SER A 162 1.33 17.38 13.72
C SER A 162 1.77 18.85 13.77
N ALA A 163 2.82 19.24 13.05
CA ALA A 163 3.28 20.63 13.02
C ALA A 163 2.23 21.56 12.39
N ARG A 164 1.98 22.72 13.00
CA ARG A 164 0.95 23.67 12.51
C ARG A 164 1.21 24.16 11.08
N ALA A 165 2.48 24.35 10.71
CA ALA A 165 2.84 24.75 9.34
C ALA A 165 2.46 23.66 8.33
N PHE A 166 2.62 22.38 8.69
CA PHE A 166 2.20 21.26 7.84
C PHE A 166 0.68 21.21 7.72
N GLN A 167 -0.06 21.31 8.84
CA GLN A 167 -1.52 21.28 8.84
C GLN A 167 -2.14 22.37 7.97
N LEU A 168 -1.57 23.58 7.99
CA LEU A 168 -2.07 24.74 7.24
C LEU A 168 -1.51 24.87 5.83
N TYR A 169 -0.73 23.88 5.36
CA TYR A 169 -0.17 23.92 4.02
C TYR A 169 -1.26 24.04 2.94
N TYR A 170 -1.00 24.89 1.96
CA TYR A 170 -1.90 25.11 0.82
C TYR A 170 -1.20 24.91 -0.52
N GLN A 171 -0.02 25.51 -0.73
CA GLN A 171 0.70 25.41 -2.00
C GLN A 171 2.21 25.73 -1.86
N GLY A 172 2.97 25.47 -2.93
CA GLY A 172 4.40 25.75 -3.02
C GLY A 172 5.26 24.64 -2.42
N ILE A 173 6.58 24.86 -2.38
CA ILE A 173 7.53 23.93 -1.77
C ILE A 173 7.56 24.18 -0.25
N PHE A 174 7.07 23.20 0.51
CA PHE A 174 7.07 23.21 1.96
C PHE A 174 8.47 22.98 2.51
N ASP A 175 8.92 23.87 3.39
CA ASP A 175 10.27 23.90 3.97
C ASP A 175 10.23 23.98 5.51
N GLY A 176 9.09 23.60 6.10
CA GLY A 176 8.85 23.72 7.54
C GLY A 176 8.30 25.08 8.00
N PRO A 177 8.35 25.36 9.32
CA PRO A 177 8.99 24.55 10.36
C PRO A 177 8.19 23.31 10.75
N CYS A 178 8.90 22.21 11.07
CA CYS A 178 8.36 20.99 11.66
C CYS A 178 9.48 20.22 12.39
N PRO A 179 9.19 19.48 13.47
CA PRO A 179 10.16 18.61 14.12
C PRO A 179 10.32 17.29 13.34
N THR A 180 11.19 16.40 13.83
CA THR A 180 11.39 15.06 13.25
C THR A 180 10.83 13.94 14.12
N SER A 181 9.86 14.27 14.98
CA SER A 181 9.08 13.29 15.77
C SER A 181 7.97 12.74 14.89
N LEU A 182 8.23 11.61 14.24
CA LEU A 182 7.32 11.05 13.24
C LEU A 182 6.00 10.61 13.90
N ASP A 183 4.88 11.05 13.34
CA ASP A 183 3.52 10.77 13.83
C ASP A 183 2.50 10.58 12.72
N HIS A 184 2.91 10.71 11.46
CA HIS A 184 2.05 10.59 10.30
C HIS A 184 2.77 9.86 9.16
N ALA A 185 2.05 9.05 8.40
CA ALA A 185 2.58 8.33 7.25
C ALA A 185 1.94 8.84 5.96
N VAL A 186 2.76 9.07 4.95
CA VAL A 186 2.37 9.60 3.64
C VAL A 186 3.05 8.80 2.53
N LEU A 187 2.70 9.08 1.28
CA LEU A 187 3.25 8.39 0.12
C LEU A 187 4.01 9.36 -0.77
N ILE A 188 5.30 9.10 -1.03
CA ILE A 188 6.04 9.81 -2.08
C ILE A 188 5.67 9.19 -3.43
N VAL A 189 5.17 10.03 -4.35
CA VAL A 189 4.72 9.62 -5.69
C VAL A 189 5.55 10.24 -6.82
N GLY A 190 6.64 10.92 -6.46
CA GLY A 190 7.52 11.55 -7.44
C GLY A 190 8.41 12.60 -6.82
N TYR A 191 9.11 13.32 -7.68
CA TYR A 191 10.01 14.42 -7.32
C TYR A 191 10.23 15.33 -8.52
N GLY A 192 10.76 16.52 -8.26
CA GLY A 192 11.17 17.46 -9.29
C GLY A 192 12.02 18.59 -8.71
N SER A 193 12.09 19.67 -9.46
CA SER A 193 12.82 20.89 -9.10
C SER A 193 12.08 22.12 -9.63
N GLU A 194 11.97 23.17 -8.82
CA GLU A 194 11.36 24.44 -9.20
C GLU A 194 12.11 25.58 -8.51
N GLY A 195 12.51 26.61 -9.27
CA GLY A 195 13.18 27.79 -8.70
C GLY A 195 14.51 27.48 -7.99
N GLY A 196 15.24 26.45 -8.43
CA GLY A 196 16.48 26.00 -7.80
C GLY A 196 16.31 25.22 -6.50
N LYS A 197 15.06 24.91 -6.11
CA LYS A 197 14.74 24.01 -5.00
C LYS A 197 14.22 22.68 -5.53
N ASP A 198 14.77 21.62 -5.00
CA ASP A 198 14.35 20.27 -5.27
C ASP A 198 13.17 19.89 -4.35
N TYR A 199 12.23 19.05 -4.81
CA TYR A 199 11.14 18.60 -3.94
C TYR A 199 10.69 17.16 -4.19
N TRP A 200 10.14 16.55 -3.15
CA TRP A 200 9.28 15.35 -3.20
C TRP A 200 7.84 15.75 -3.54
N ILE A 201 7.15 14.94 -4.34
CA ILE A 201 5.70 15.01 -4.52
C ILE A 201 5.07 14.02 -3.55
N VAL A 202 4.41 14.53 -2.53
CA VAL A 202 3.81 13.74 -1.44
C VAL A 202 2.30 13.70 -1.62
N LYS A 203 1.72 12.49 -1.66
CA LYS A 203 0.28 12.23 -1.55
C LYS A 203 -0.08 12.08 -0.08
N ASN A 204 -1.00 12.91 0.39
CA ASN A 204 -1.56 12.84 1.74
C ASN A 204 -2.94 12.15 1.74
N SER A 205 -3.46 11.84 2.93
CA SER A 205 -4.73 11.16 3.17
C SER A 205 -5.74 12.03 3.93
N TRP A 206 -5.73 13.35 3.70
CA TRP A 206 -6.62 14.34 4.34
C TRP A 206 -7.58 15.01 3.33
N GLY A 207 -7.96 14.27 2.29
CA GLY A 207 -8.87 14.76 1.25
C GLY A 207 -8.25 15.79 0.29
N GLU A 208 -8.98 16.10 -0.78
CA GLU A 208 -8.51 17.01 -1.84
C GLU A 208 -8.54 18.49 -1.46
N SER A 209 -9.21 18.86 -0.37
CA SER A 209 -9.27 20.24 0.12
C SER A 209 -7.98 20.69 0.81
N TRP A 210 -7.16 19.75 1.25
CA TRP A 210 -5.87 20.04 1.87
C TRP A 210 -4.76 20.18 0.82
N GLY A 211 -3.88 21.17 0.97
CA GLY A 211 -2.75 21.39 0.07
C GLY A 211 -3.15 21.56 -1.40
N MET A 212 -2.31 21.05 -2.28
CA MET A 212 -2.51 21.11 -3.73
C MET A 212 -3.30 19.89 -4.18
N LYS A 213 -4.62 19.91 -4.01
CA LYS A 213 -5.52 18.78 -4.34
C LYS A 213 -5.15 17.50 -3.58
N GLY A 214 -4.81 17.62 -2.29
CA GLY A 214 -4.37 16.51 -1.44
C GLY A 214 -2.89 16.16 -1.54
N TYR A 215 -2.11 16.93 -2.31
CA TYR A 215 -0.67 16.75 -2.46
C TYR A 215 0.12 17.90 -1.85
N MET A 216 1.39 17.64 -1.56
CA MET A 216 2.37 18.62 -1.12
C MET A 216 3.66 18.46 -1.91
N HIS A 217 4.31 19.58 -2.25
CA HIS A 217 5.72 19.56 -2.60
C HIS A 217 6.53 19.78 -1.33
N MET A 218 7.38 18.83 -0.94
CA MET A 218 8.21 18.91 0.26
C MET A 218 9.68 19.05 -0.14
N HIS A 219 10.38 20.05 0.38
CA HIS A 219 11.77 20.35 0.00
C HIS A 219 12.68 19.13 0.25
N ARG A 220 13.45 18.75 -0.79
CA ARG A 220 14.46 17.68 -0.75
C ARG A 220 15.85 18.29 -0.99
N ASN A 221 16.90 17.53 -0.75
CA ASN A 221 18.30 17.99 -0.91
C ASN A 221 18.65 19.23 -0.06
N THR A 222 18.12 19.31 1.17
CA THR A 222 18.33 20.46 2.06
C THR A 222 19.68 20.44 2.80
N GLY A 223 20.40 19.31 2.74
CA GLY A 223 21.59 19.04 3.54
C GLY A 223 21.29 18.51 4.95
N ASP A 224 20.02 18.51 5.40
CA ASP A 224 19.60 17.79 6.60
C ASP A 224 19.41 16.30 6.25
N SER A 225 20.25 15.45 6.83
CA SER A 225 20.18 14.00 6.65
C SER A 225 18.80 13.40 6.98
N LYS A 226 18.05 13.99 7.92
CA LYS A 226 16.70 13.54 8.28
C LYS A 226 15.63 13.96 7.29
N GLY A 227 15.92 14.96 6.44
CA GLY A 227 14.97 15.60 5.54
C GLY A 227 13.94 16.45 6.29
N VAL A 228 13.21 17.28 5.53
CA VAL A 228 12.13 18.11 6.10
C VAL A 228 11.09 17.21 6.79
N CYS A 229 10.75 17.56 8.03
CA CYS A 229 9.84 16.80 8.91
C CYS A 229 10.25 15.34 9.17
N GLY A 230 11.52 14.98 8.94
CA GLY A 230 12.00 13.61 9.12
C GLY A 230 11.67 12.66 7.96
N ILE A 231 11.30 13.16 6.79
CA ILE A 231 10.87 12.33 5.65
C ILE A 231 11.88 11.26 5.20
N ASN A 232 13.18 11.46 5.47
CA ASN A 232 14.23 10.49 5.12
C ASN A 232 14.45 9.44 6.23
N MET A 233 13.80 9.55 7.39
CA MET A 233 14.10 8.73 8.56
C MET A 233 13.48 7.34 8.51
N MET A 234 12.30 7.19 7.91
CA MET A 234 11.53 5.95 7.89
C MET A 234 10.82 5.84 6.55
N ALA A 235 11.34 5.00 5.67
CA ALA A 235 10.77 4.78 4.35
C ALA A 235 10.81 3.29 4.00
N SER A 236 9.72 2.79 3.41
CA SER A 236 9.61 1.39 2.99
C SER A 236 8.71 1.25 1.78
N PHE A 237 8.95 0.21 0.99
CA PHE A 237 8.18 -0.07 -0.21
C PHE A 237 7.97 -1.57 -0.42
N PRO A 238 6.82 -1.99 -0.97
CA PRO A 238 6.55 -3.38 -1.30
C PRO A 238 7.28 -3.78 -2.58
N THR A 239 7.70 -5.04 -2.68
CA THR A 239 8.27 -5.61 -3.90
C THR A 239 7.27 -6.56 -4.56
N LYS A 240 7.22 -6.51 -5.90
CA LYS A 240 6.36 -7.39 -6.71
C LYS A 240 7.05 -7.80 -8.00
N THR A 241 7.04 -9.08 -8.28
CA THR A 241 7.47 -9.74 -9.51
C THR A 241 6.40 -10.69 -10.02
N SER A 242 5.54 -11.21 -9.15
CA SER A 242 4.47 -12.15 -9.49
C SER A 242 3.22 -11.43 -10.03
N PRO A 243 2.48 -12.05 -10.97
CA PRO A 243 1.15 -11.56 -11.35
C PRO A 243 0.18 -11.61 -10.16
N ASN A 244 -0.95 -10.92 -10.27
CA ASN A 244 -2.02 -11.05 -9.28
C ASN A 244 -2.68 -12.43 -9.36
N PRO A 245 -3.30 -12.91 -8.26
CA PRO A 245 -4.15 -14.09 -8.31
C PRO A 245 -5.23 -13.94 -9.39
N PRO A 246 -5.62 -15.04 -10.05
CA PRO A 246 -6.76 -14.99 -10.95
C PRO A 246 -7.99 -14.50 -10.17
N PRO A 247 -8.91 -13.77 -10.83
CA PRO A 247 -10.15 -13.37 -10.19
C PRO A 247 -10.81 -14.57 -9.53
N SER A 248 -11.32 -14.39 -8.31
CA SER A 248 -12.13 -15.43 -7.67
C SER A 248 -13.24 -15.82 -8.65
N PRO A 249 -13.48 -17.12 -8.89
CA PRO A 249 -14.46 -17.52 -9.87
C PRO A 249 -15.83 -16.96 -9.46
N GLY A 250 -16.53 -16.39 -10.43
CA GLY A 250 -17.87 -15.84 -10.21
C GLY A 250 -18.87 -16.92 -9.79
N PRO A 251 -20.08 -16.52 -9.39
CA PRO A 251 -21.14 -17.48 -9.10
C PRO A 251 -21.43 -18.37 -10.32
N VAL A 252 -21.63 -19.65 -10.07
CA VAL A 252 -21.99 -20.64 -11.09
C VAL A 252 -23.49 -20.56 -11.32
N CYS A 253 -23.90 -20.00 -12.45
CA CYS A 253 -25.31 -19.90 -12.79
C CYS A 253 -25.88 -21.27 -13.18
N CYS A 254 -27.05 -21.56 -12.64
CA CYS A 254 -27.72 -22.83 -12.86
C CYS A 254 -28.27 -22.91 -14.28
N LYS A 255 -28.49 -24.13 -14.80
CA LYS A 255 -28.89 -24.34 -16.20
C LYS A 255 -30.21 -23.66 -16.59
N ASP A 256 -31.04 -23.33 -15.60
CA ASP A 256 -32.30 -22.62 -15.82
C ASP A 256 -32.16 -21.09 -15.85
N ASN A 257 -30.93 -20.57 -15.64
CA ASN A 257 -30.58 -19.14 -15.57
C ASN A 257 -31.43 -18.33 -14.59
N ARG A 258 -32.08 -18.97 -13.61
CA ARG A 258 -32.94 -18.27 -12.63
C ARG A 258 -32.23 -17.91 -11.34
N TYR A 259 -31.19 -18.65 -10.99
CA TYR A 259 -30.42 -18.45 -9.76
C TYR A 259 -28.97 -18.87 -9.99
N CYS A 260 -28.04 -18.28 -9.25
CA CYS A 260 -26.62 -18.60 -9.36
C CYS A 260 -26.06 -18.99 -8.00
N CYS A 261 -25.25 -20.04 -7.98
CA CYS A 261 -24.66 -20.55 -6.78
C CYS A 261 -23.30 -19.92 -6.52
N PRO A 262 -22.94 -19.60 -5.26
CA PRO A 262 -21.59 -19.15 -4.94
C PRO A 262 -20.56 -20.19 -5.38
N HIS A 263 -19.36 -19.76 -5.75
CA HIS A 263 -18.31 -20.67 -6.19
C HIS A 263 -17.98 -21.77 -5.15
N ASP A 264 -18.13 -21.47 -3.86
CA ASP A 264 -17.91 -22.45 -2.78
C ASP A 264 -18.97 -23.57 -2.73
N TYR A 265 -20.12 -23.39 -3.40
CA TYR A 265 -21.24 -24.33 -3.49
C TYR A 265 -21.72 -24.47 -4.95
N PRO A 266 -20.86 -24.91 -5.88
CA PRO A 266 -21.10 -24.72 -7.31
C PRO A 266 -22.20 -25.63 -7.89
N VAL A 267 -22.74 -26.56 -7.11
CA VAL A 267 -23.73 -27.55 -7.57
C VAL A 267 -25.14 -27.05 -7.29
N CYS A 268 -25.91 -26.87 -8.36
CA CYS A 268 -27.30 -26.44 -8.29
C CYS A 268 -28.26 -27.62 -8.00
N ASP A 269 -29.05 -27.52 -6.92
CA ASP A 269 -30.25 -28.32 -6.71
C ASP A 269 -31.49 -27.46 -7.05
N THR A 270 -31.92 -27.52 -8.32
CA THR A 270 -33.11 -26.80 -8.83
C THR A 270 -34.41 -27.24 -8.18
N GLY A 271 -34.48 -28.47 -7.66
CA GLY A 271 -35.69 -28.99 -7.03
C GLY A 271 -35.91 -28.39 -5.64
N ARG A 272 -34.83 -28.02 -4.96
CA ARG A 272 -34.85 -27.48 -3.59
C ARG A 272 -34.47 -26.01 -3.49
N GLY A 273 -34.05 -25.38 -4.59
CA GLY A 273 -33.55 -23.99 -4.58
C GLY A 273 -32.26 -23.83 -3.77
N GLN A 274 -31.41 -24.87 -3.77
CA GLN A 274 -30.22 -24.94 -2.93
C GLN A 274 -28.93 -25.05 -3.74
N CYS A 275 -27.85 -24.57 -3.15
CA CYS A 275 -26.49 -24.73 -3.65
C CYS A 275 -25.72 -25.71 -2.77
N LEU A 276 -25.06 -26.69 -3.39
CA LEU A 276 -24.36 -27.79 -2.72
C LEU A 276 -22.86 -27.72 -3.02
N LYS A 277 -22.03 -28.18 -2.06
CA LYS A 277 -20.58 -28.31 -2.26
C LYS A 277 -20.19 -29.41 -3.26
N ALA A 278 -20.97 -30.49 -3.30
CA ALA A 278 -20.73 -31.64 -4.16
C ALA A 278 -22.04 -32.43 -4.33
N SER A 279 -22.16 -33.17 -5.43
CA SER A 279 -23.30 -34.07 -5.67
C SER A 279 -23.46 -35.06 -4.52
N GLY A 280 -24.61 -35.02 -3.84
CA GLY A 280 -24.94 -35.92 -2.72
C GLY A 280 -24.50 -35.47 -1.32
N ASN A 281 -24.02 -34.23 -1.15
CA ASN A 281 -23.66 -33.67 0.16
C ASN A 281 -24.85 -32.92 0.80
N PHE A 282 -25.01 -33.03 2.13
CA PHE A 282 -26.08 -32.37 2.91
C PHE A 282 -25.74 -30.95 3.37
N SER A 283 -24.51 -30.48 3.14
CA SER A 283 -24.13 -29.09 3.39
C SER A 283 -24.66 -28.20 2.25
N ALA A 284 -25.77 -27.51 2.50
CA ALA A 284 -26.47 -26.67 1.52
C ALA A 284 -26.63 -25.23 2.01
N ILE A 285 -26.69 -24.29 1.07
CA ILE A 285 -27.12 -22.89 1.31
C ILE A 285 -28.23 -22.53 0.32
N GLU A 286 -29.07 -21.54 0.65
CA GLU A 286 -30.07 -21.03 -0.30
C GLU A 286 -29.37 -20.36 -1.49
N GLY A 287 -29.91 -20.59 -2.69
CA GLY A 287 -29.47 -19.90 -3.90
C GLY A 287 -29.80 -18.41 -3.84
N ILE A 288 -28.94 -17.60 -4.47
CA ILE A 288 -29.10 -16.14 -4.58
C ILE A 288 -29.79 -15.81 -5.91
#